data_AF-A0A8C5C9U1-F1
#
_entry.id   AF-A0A8C5C9U1-F1
#
_cell.length_a   1.000
_cell.length_b   1.000
_cell.length_c   1.000
_cell.angle_alpha   90.00
_cell.angle_beta   90.00
_cell.angle_gamma   90.00
#
_symmetry.space_group_name_H-M   'P 1'
#
loop_
_entity.id
_entity.type
_entity.pdbx_description
1 polymer ?
#
loop_
_entity_poly.entity_id
_entity_poly.type
_entity_poly.pdbx_seq_one_letter_code
_entity_poly.pdbx_strand_id
1 'polypeptide(L)'
;MDQYWTGASGVVVLFKGKDFCIKRVKRVIGGRLLCIDVEWHQLKFRIINVYCPPDLNERLEVLKEIQPLLVCGSDVILGGDFNCLMDKKDRMTVATVRLDSSSEMLNNLIKDFKLNDTFRYKNPNTPGYTWSNGTISSRIDFLLTTKNILVSDAAVTPVFSVTIQKLTAQ
;
A
#
# COMPACT_ATOMS: atom_id res chain seq x y z
N MET A 1 -9.98 21.33 -8.68
CA MET A 1 -9.17 22.07 -7.70
C MET A 1 -7.96 21.22 -7.43
N ASP A 2 -6.77 21.70 -7.79
CA ASP A 2 -5.54 20.95 -7.58
C ASP A 2 -5.22 20.97 -6.08
N GLN A 3 -5.30 19.79 -5.47
CA GLN A 3 -5.00 19.62 -4.06
C GLN A 3 -3.47 19.62 -3.89
N TYR A 4 -2.96 20.66 -3.23
CA TYR A 4 -1.53 20.83 -2.99
C TYR A 4 -1.12 19.98 -1.77
N TRP A 5 -0.66 18.76 -2.05
CA TRP A 5 -0.07 17.88 -1.05
C TRP A 5 1.30 18.42 -0.63
N THR A 6 1.58 18.45 0.67
CA THR A 6 2.86 18.95 1.17
C THR A 6 3.98 17.91 0.98
N GLY A 7 5.15 18.34 0.50
CA GLY A 7 6.36 17.51 0.36
C GLY A 7 6.51 16.75 -0.98
N ALA A 8 7.76 16.41 -1.32
CA ALA A 8 8.06 15.60 -2.50
C ALA A 8 7.49 14.18 -2.35
N SER A 9 6.88 13.64 -3.41
CA SER A 9 6.27 12.32 -3.43
C SER A 9 6.51 11.61 -4.77
N GLY A 10 6.33 10.30 -4.79
CA GLY A 10 6.50 9.49 -5.99
C GLY A 10 6.16 8.03 -5.72
N VAL A 11 5.36 7.43 -6.60
CA VAL A 11 5.08 5.99 -6.60
C VAL A 11 5.40 5.41 -7.96
N VAL A 12 5.91 4.19 -7.99
CA VAL A 12 6.26 3.46 -9.20
C VAL A 12 5.83 2.01 -9.07
N VAL A 13 5.47 1.39 -10.20
CA VAL A 13 5.32 -0.06 -10.31
C VAL A 13 6.28 -0.51 -11.39
N LEU A 14 7.19 -1.43 -11.04
CA LEU A 14 8.15 -2.00 -11.96
C LEU A 14 7.76 -3.45 -12.26
N PHE A 15 7.63 -3.76 -13.54
CA PHE A 15 7.43 -5.13 -14.00
C PHE A 15 8.75 -5.68 -14.53
N LYS A 16 9.10 -6.89 -14.12
CA LYS A 16 10.21 -7.65 -14.70
C LYS A 16 9.65 -8.79 -15.54
N GLY A 17 10.00 -8.81 -16.82
CA GLY A 17 9.51 -9.80 -17.78
C GLY A 17 8.81 -9.15 -18.97
N LYS A 18 8.49 -9.96 -19.99
CA LYS A 18 7.91 -9.48 -21.24
C LYS A 18 6.41 -9.80 -21.39
N ASP A 19 5.87 -10.65 -20.52
CA ASP A 19 4.52 -11.21 -20.67
C ASP A 19 3.42 -10.34 -20.04
N PHE A 20 3.78 -9.19 -19.44
CA PHE A 20 2.83 -8.25 -18.88
C PHE A 20 2.34 -7.27 -19.97
N CYS A 21 1.06 -7.35 -20.31
CA CYS A 21 0.41 -6.41 -21.20
C CYS A 21 -0.28 -5.31 -20.38
N ILE A 22 0.33 -4.13 -20.31
CA ILE A 22 -0.26 -2.96 -19.64
C ILE A 22 -1.43 -2.45 -20.49
N LYS A 23 -2.66 -2.56 -19.98
CA LYS A 23 -3.87 -2.10 -20.68
C LYS A 23 -4.20 -0.66 -20.36
N ARG A 24 -3.97 -0.22 -19.13
CA ARG A 24 -4.27 1.15 -18.68
C ARG A 24 -3.37 1.56 -17.52
N VAL A 25 -2.98 2.84 -17.51
CA VAL A 25 -2.30 3.48 -16.38
C VAL A 25 -3.10 4.73 -16.00
N LYS A 26 -3.51 4.82 -14.73
CA LYS A 26 -4.22 5.97 -14.16
C LYS A 26 -3.44 6.51 -12.97
N ARG A 27 -2.91 7.72 -13.10
CA ARG A 27 -2.37 8.51 -11.97
C ARG A 27 -3.57 9.18 -11.29
N VAL A 28 -4.10 8.54 -10.26
CA VAL A 28 -5.32 8.99 -9.58
C VAL A 28 -5.02 10.21 -8.72
N ILE A 29 -3.94 10.13 -7.94
CA ILE A 29 -3.39 11.25 -7.18
C ILE A 29 -1.88 11.29 -7.48
N GLY A 30 -1.40 12.45 -7.95
CA GLY A 30 0.00 12.64 -8.33
C GLY A 30 0.97 12.23 -7.21
N GLY A 31 1.88 11.30 -7.51
CA GLY A 31 2.90 10.83 -6.57
C GLY A 31 2.38 10.01 -5.37
N ARG A 32 1.06 9.74 -5.29
CA ARG A 32 0.43 9.14 -4.11
C ARG A 32 -0.48 7.95 -4.44
N LEU A 33 -1.13 7.93 -5.60
CA LEU A 33 -2.06 6.84 -5.95
C LEU A 33 -1.99 6.52 -7.44
N LEU A 34 -1.44 5.34 -7.75
CA LEU A 34 -1.26 4.85 -9.11
C LEU A 34 -2.05 3.55 -9.29
N CYS A 35 -2.94 3.53 -10.27
CA CYS A 35 -3.72 2.36 -10.65
C CYS A 35 -3.31 1.88 -12.04
N ILE A 36 -3.01 0.61 -12.19
CA ILE A 36 -2.58 -0.01 -13.44
C ILE A 36 -3.46 -1.24 -13.70
N ASP A 37 -4.08 -1.31 -14.87
CA ASP A 37 -4.72 -2.53 -15.33
C ASP A 37 -3.73 -3.28 -16.23
N VAL A 38 -3.48 -4.54 -15.92
CA VAL A 38 -2.50 -5.38 -16.59
C VAL A 38 -3.13 -6.74 -16.89
N GLU A 39 -2.73 -7.32 -18.02
CA GLU A 39 -3.06 -8.69 -18.38
C GLU A 39 -1.79 -9.53 -18.40
N TRP A 40 -1.84 -10.70 -17.77
CA TRP A 40 -0.73 -11.65 -17.70
C TRP A 40 -1.28 -13.07 -17.88
N HIS A 41 -0.82 -13.78 -18.91
CA HIS A 41 -1.36 -15.08 -19.33
C HIS A 41 -2.90 -15.13 -19.37
N GLN A 42 -3.53 -14.15 -20.03
CA GLN A 42 -5.00 -13.99 -20.15
C GLN A 42 -5.75 -13.67 -18.84
N LEU A 43 -5.06 -13.65 -17.69
CA LEU A 43 -5.63 -13.21 -16.43
C LEU A 43 -5.53 -11.68 -16.33
N LYS A 44 -6.58 -11.06 -15.79
CA LYS A 44 -6.68 -9.61 -15.64
C LYS A 44 -6.45 -9.21 -14.19
N PHE A 45 -5.49 -8.32 -13.99
CA PHE A 45 -5.16 -7.77 -12.69
C PHE A 45 -5.28 -6.25 -12.70
N ARG A 46 -5.74 -5.72 -11.56
CA ARG A 46 -5.62 -4.32 -11.21
C ARG A 46 -4.59 -4.18 -10.10
N ILE A 47 -3.51 -3.48 -10.40
CA ILE A 47 -2.44 -3.17 -9.44
C ILE A 47 -2.62 -1.72 -9.00
N ILE A 48 -2.77 -1.52 -7.70
CA ILE A 48 -2.92 -0.19 -7.08
C ILE A 48 -1.73 0.00 -6.14
N ASN A 49 -0.87 0.96 -6.45
CA ASN A 49 0.21 1.38 -5.56
C ASN A 49 -0.19 2.69 -4.87
N VAL A 50 -0.16 2.69 -3.54
CA VAL A 50 -0.54 3.83 -2.70
C VAL A 50 0.64 4.29 -1.83
N TYR A 51 0.76 5.60 -1.70
CA TYR A 51 1.57 6.24 -0.67
C TYR A 51 0.71 7.30 0.02
N CYS A 52 0.14 6.94 1.17
CA CYS A 52 -0.62 7.87 1.99
C CYS A 52 0.34 8.83 2.72
N PRO A 53 -0.01 10.12 2.83
CA PRO A 53 0.75 11.06 3.65
C PRO A 53 0.58 10.79 5.16
N PRO A 54 1.50 11.30 6.00
CA PRO A 54 1.42 11.14 7.45
C PRO A 54 0.30 11.97 8.09
N ASP A 55 -0.09 13.09 7.46
CA ASP A 55 -1.23 13.89 7.92
C ASP A 55 -2.54 13.11 7.79
N LEU A 56 -3.40 13.20 8.81
CA LEU A 56 -4.62 12.41 8.91
C LEU A 56 -5.65 12.81 7.84
N ASN A 57 -5.87 14.10 7.62
CA ASN A 57 -6.92 14.57 6.70
C ASN A 57 -6.54 14.24 5.26
N GLU A 58 -5.28 14.54 4.93
CA GLU A 58 -4.65 14.17 3.68
C GLU A 58 -4.72 12.64 3.44
N ARG A 59 -4.40 11.82 4.46
CA ARG A 59 -4.51 10.35 4.35
C ARG A 59 -5.93 9.88 4.07
N LEU A 60 -6.93 10.44 4.75
CA LEU A 60 -8.33 10.10 4.54
C LEU A 60 -8.80 10.40 3.10
N GLU A 61 -8.30 11.48 2.51
CA GLU A 61 -8.61 11.83 1.12
C GLU A 61 -8.02 10.81 0.13
N VAL A 62 -6.77 10.37 0.34
CA VAL A 62 -6.18 9.28 -0.47
C VAL A 62 -7.00 7.99 -0.33
N LEU A 63 -7.37 7.60 0.89
CA LEU A 63 -8.13 6.39 1.14
C LEU A 63 -9.52 6.41 0.48
N LYS A 64 -10.21 7.55 0.46
CA LYS A 64 -11.50 7.72 -0.24
C LYS A 64 -11.38 7.42 -1.73
N GLU A 65 -10.29 7.85 -2.37
CA GLU A 65 -10.06 7.62 -3.80
C GLU A 65 -9.74 6.15 -4.14
N ILE A 66 -9.39 5.31 -3.16
CA ILE A 66 -9.16 3.87 -3.38
C ILE A 66 -10.47 3.14 -3.67
N GLN A 67 -11.56 3.46 -2.94
CA GLN A 67 -12.84 2.75 -3.04
C GLN A 67 -13.36 2.57 -4.48
N PRO A 68 -13.47 3.63 -5.32
CA PRO A 68 -13.96 3.45 -6.70
C PRO A 68 -13.01 2.62 -7.57
N LEU A 69 -11.72 2.52 -7.23
CA LEU A 69 -10.75 1.72 -7.97
C LEU A 69 -10.92 0.23 -7.70
N LEU A 70 -11.45 -0.15 -6.53
CA LEU A 70 -11.70 -1.54 -6.16
C LEU A 70 -12.94 -2.14 -6.85
N VAL A 71 -13.85 -1.29 -7.34
CA VAL A 71 -15.00 -1.73 -8.14
C VAL A 71 -14.54 -2.08 -9.56
N CYS A 72 -14.20 -3.33 -9.80
CA CYS A 72 -13.77 -3.83 -11.10
C CYS A 72 -14.00 -5.34 -11.29
N GLY A 73 -13.92 -5.80 -12.54
CA GLY A 73 -14.00 -7.22 -12.90
C GLY A 73 -12.63 -7.89 -13.00
N SER A 74 -11.65 -7.48 -12.20
CA SER A 74 -10.27 -7.97 -12.23
C SER A 74 -9.82 -8.31 -10.81
N ASP A 75 -8.85 -9.22 -10.70
CA ASP A 75 -8.23 -9.49 -9.41
C ASP A 75 -7.36 -8.30 -9.00
N VAL A 76 -7.45 -7.90 -7.73
CA VAL A 76 -6.80 -6.68 -7.25
C VAL A 76 -5.58 -7.03 -6.43
N ILE A 77 -4.48 -6.33 -6.70
CA ILE A 77 -3.30 -6.23 -5.84
C ILE A 77 -3.20 -4.77 -5.42
N LEU A 78 -3.54 -4.47 -4.17
CA LEU A 78 -3.44 -3.14 -3.58
C LEU A 78 -2.30 -3.16 -2.57
N GLY A 79 -1.29 -2.30 -2.73
CA GLY A 79 -0.25 -2.21 -1.73
C GLY A 79 0.53 -0.91 -1.75
N GLY A 80 1.41 -0.78 -0.76
CA GLY A 80 2.24 0.41 -0.56
C GLY A 80 2.21 0.86 0.91
N ASP A 81 2.62 2.11 1.15
CA ASP A 81 2.67 2.72 2.48
C ASP A 81 1.36 3.47 2.77
N PHE A 82 0.60 2.97 3.74
CA PHE A 82 -0.69 3.53 4.12
C PHE A 82 -0.58 4.58 5.22
N ASN A 83 0.58 4.73 5.87
CA ASN A 83 0.80 5.61 7.02
C ASN A 83 -0.28 5.49 8.13
N CYS A 84 -0.96 4.34 8.22
CA CYS A 84 -1.93 4.04 9.26
C CYS A 84 -1.83 2.58 9.70
N LEU A 85 -2.37 2.29 10.88
CA LEU A 85 -2.37 0.95 11.46
C LEU A 85 -3.67 0.23 11.09
N MET A 86 -3.62 -1.08 10.84
CA MET A 86 -4.84 -1.90 10.77
C MET A 86 -5.28 -2.36 12.15
N ASP A 87 -4.33 -2.75 13.00
CA ASP A 87 -4.56 -3.25 14.36
C ASP A 87 -3.57 -2.60 15.35
N LYS A 88 -3.93 -2.55 16.63
CA LYS A 88 -3.03 -2.05 17.68
C LYS A 88 -1.73 -2.85 17.78
N LYS A 89 -1.77 -4.17 17.50
CA LYS A 89 -0.58 -5.04 17.49
C LYS A 89 0.42 -4.70 16.39
N ASP A 90 -0.02 -3.96 15.37
CA ASP A 90 0.83 -3.48 14.29
C ASP A 90 1.72 -2.30 14.73
N ARG A 91 1.70 -1.92 16.02
CA ARG A 91 2.62 -0.93 16.60
C ARG A 91 3.21 -1.43 17.91
N MET A 92 4.51 -1.26 18.04
CA MET A 92 5.26 -1.45 19.29
C MET A 92 5.72 -0.08 19.81
N THR A 93 5.31 0.26 21.02
CA THR A 93 5.69 1.48 21.74
C THR A 93 5.36 1.33 23.22
N VAL A 94 5.97 2.14 24.08
CA VAL A 94 5.66 2.23 25.51
C VAL A 94 4.34 2.94 25.80
N ALA A 95 3.84 3.73 24.84
CA ALA A 95 2.59 4.48 24.97
C ALA A 95 1.36 3.63 24.59
N THR A 96 0.18 4.05 25.05
CA THR A 96 -1.08 3.42 24.62
C THR A 96 -1.30 3.63 23.12
N VAL A 97 -1.41 2.54 22.37
CA VAL A 97 -1.72 2.57 20.93
C VAL A 97 -3.20 2.88 20.71
N ARG A 98 -3.47 3.93 19.92
CA ARG A 98 -4.81 4.31 19.46
C ARG A 98 -4.88 4.16 17.94
N LEU A 99 -6.01 3.65 17.47
CA LEU A 99 -6.36 3.66 16.05
C LEU A 99 -7.13 4.95 15.77
N ASP A 100 -6.87 5.57 14.63
CA ASP A 100 -7.56 6.77 14.19
C ASP A 100 -8.65 6.44 13.15
N SER A 101 -9.34 7.45 12.62
CA SER A 101 -10.40 7.27 11.62
C SER A 101 -9.88 6.70 10.29
N SER A 102 -8.59 6.86 9.98
CA SER A 102 -8.00 6.26 8.77
C SER A 102 -7.79 4.75 8.92
N SER A 103 -7.49 4.29 10.14
CA SER A 103 -7.48 2.86 10.48
C SER A 103 -8.86 2.24 10.30
N GLU A 104 -9.92 2.92 10.75
CA GLU A 104 -11.29 2.46 10.58
C GLU A 104 -11.68 2.40 9.09
N MET A 105 -11.40 3.47 8.34
CA MET A 105 -11.67 3.54 6.90
C MET A 105 -10.95 2.43 6.13
N LEU A 106 -9.67 2.19 6.40
CA LEU A 106 -8.90 1.12 5.76
C LEU A 106 -9.48 -0.26 6.08
N ASN A 107 -9.83 -0.52 7.34
CA ASN A 107 -10.47 -1.79 7.73
C ASN A 107 -11.84 -1.99 7.07
N ASN A 108 -12.63 -0.93 6.91
CA ASN A 108 -13.89 -0.99 6.18
C ASN A 108 -13.68 -1.31 4.70
N LEU A 109 -12.71 -0.67 4.02
CA LEU A 109 -12.35 -1.02 2.64
C LEU A 109 -11.95 -2.49 2.50
N ILE A 110 -11.14 -3.01 3.41
CA ILE A 110 -10.71 -4.41 3.39
C ILE A 110 -11.91 -5.35 3.53
N LYS A 111 -12.80 -5.05 4.48
CA LYS A 111 -14.00 -5.84 4.75
C LYS A 111 -14.96 -5.83 3.57
N ASP A 112 -15.30 -4.65 3.06
CA ASP A 112 -16.31 -4.44 2.02
C ASP A 112 -15.88 -5.08 0.69
N PHE A 113 -14.60 -4.99 0.35
CA PHE A 113 -14.03 -5.56 -0.87
C PHE A 113 -13.39 -6.95 -0.67
N LYS A 114 -13.56 -7.54 0.53
CA LYS A 114 -13.07 -8.88 0.89
C LYS A 114 -11.57 -9.07 0.59
N LEU A 115 -10.77 -8.03 0.80
CA LEU A 115 -9.34 -8.07 0.60
C LEU A 115 -8.67 -8.90 1.70
N ASN A 116 -7.55 -9.55 1.35
CA ASN A 116 -6.75 -10.35 2.27
C ASN A 116 -5.43 -9.62 2.56
N ASP A 117 -5.09 -9.46 3.84
CA ASP A 117 -3.74 -9.05 4.26
C ASP A 117 -2.77 -10.21 4.05
N THR A 118 -2.00 -10.14 2.96
CA THR A 118 -1.12 -11.24 2.52
C THR A 118 -0.06 -11.59 3.56
N PHE A 119 0.52 -10.58 4.23
CA PHE A 119 1.53 -10.79 5.25
C PHE A 119 0.94 -11.46 6.49
N ARG A 120 -0.17 -10.94 7.01
CA ARG A 120 -0.81 -11.50 8.21
C ARG A 120 -1.38 -12.89 7.96
N TYR A 121 -1.86 -13.16 6.74
CA TYR A 121 -2.32 -14.49 6.33
C TYR A 121 -1.21 -15.54 6.42
N LYS A 122 0.01 -15.20 5.98
CA LYS A 122 1.16 -16.11 6.03
C LYS A 122 1.87 -16.14 7.38
N ASN A 123 1.82 -15.04 8.12
CA ASN A 123 2.55 -14.86 9.37
C ASN A 123 1.62 -14.38 10.48
N PRO A 124 0.67 -15.20 10.95
CA PRO A 124 -0.37 -14.77 11.89
C PRO A 124 0.21 -14.19 13.19
N ASN A 125 1.32 -14.76 13.66
CA ASN A 125 1.95 -14.44 14.95
C ASN A 125 3.15 -13.49 14.83
N THR A 126 3.64 -13.20 13.62
CA THR A 126 4.81 -12.32 13.44
C THR A 126 4.35 -10.85 13.40
N PRO A 127 5.02 -9.92 14.09
CA PRO A 127 4.61 -8.52 14.07
C PRO A 127 4.66 -7.89 12.67
N GLY A 128 5.75 -8.10 11.93
CA GLY A 128 5.92 -7.62 10.55
C GLY A 128 6.10 -6.11 10.42
N TYR A 129 6.76 -5.45 11.37
CA TYR A 129 6.99 -4.00 11.31
C TYR A 129 7.81 -3.61 10.09
N THR A 130 7.38 -2.55 9.40
CA THR A 130 7.97 -2.06 8.15
C THR A 130 8.60 -0.67 8.31
N TRP A 131 8.28 0.01 9.41
CA TRP A 131 8.86 1.29 9.78
C TRP A 131 9.33 1.28 11.24
N SER A 132 10.45 1.94 11.53
CA SER A 132 10.95 2.15 12.89
C SER A 132 11.80 3.40 12.98
N ASN A 133 11.73 4.07 14.13
CA ASN A 133 12.66 5.14 14.50
C ASN A 133 13.62 4.73 15.64
N GLY A 134 13.71 3.44 15.95
CA GLY A 134 14.51 2.89 17.05
C GLY A 134 13.77 2.79 18.39
N THR A 135 12.73 3.58 18.62
CA THR A 135 11.91 3.52 19.84
C THR A 135 10.49 3.01 19.57
N ILE A 136 9.94 3.37 18.41
CA ILE A 136 8.62 2.97 17.94
C ILE A 136 8.82 2.15 16.68
N SER A 137 8.15 1.01 16.59
CA SER A 137 8.05 0.22 15.36
C SER A 137 6.60 0.13 14.93
N SER A 138 6.33 0.18 13.63
CA SER A 138 4.97 0.10 13.08
C SER A 138 4.96 -0.68 11.78
N ARG A 139 3.89 -1.42 11.53
CA ARG A 139 3.57 -2.02 10.24
C ARG A 139 2.55 -1.10 9.57
N ILE A 140 3.01 -0.35 8.59
CA ILE A 140 2.22 0.64 7.84
C ILE A 140 2.26 0.38 6.33
N ASP A 141 3.14 -0.51 5.89
CA ASP A 141 3.14 -1.03 4.53
C ASP A 141 2.34 -2.32 4.48
N PHE A 142 1.40 -2.38 3.54
CA PHE A 142 0.54 -3.54 3.37
C PHE A 142 0.52 -3.96 1.91
N LEU A 143 0.36 -5.27 1.70
CA LEU A 143 0.02 -5.85 0.41
C LEU A 143 -1.27 -6.64 0.58
N LEU A 144 -2.32 -6.16 -0.08
CA LEU A 144 -3.69 -6.61 0.03
C LEU A 144 -4.14 -7.19 -1.31
N THR A 145 -4.82 -8.34 -1.28
CA THR A 145 -5.25 -9.00 -2.52
C THR A 145 -6.70 -9.43 -2.48
N THR A 146 -7.33 -9.57 -3.66
CA THR A 146 -8.56 -10.37 -3.77
C THR A 146 -8.27 -11.83 -3.41
N LYS A 147 -9.30 -12.56 -2.98
CA LYS A 147 -9.18 -13.95 -2.51
C LYS A 147 -8.76 -14.95 -3.59
N ASN A 148 -8.94 -14.62 -4.87
CA ASN A 148 -8.57 -15.51 -5.98
C ASN A 148 -7.05 -15.54 -6.21
N ILE A 149 -6.30 -14.56 -5.67
CA ILE A 149 -4.84 -14.56 -5.74
C ILE A 149 -4.29 -15.47 -4.65
N LEU A 150 -3.68 -16.58 -5.06
CA LEU A 150 -2.98 -17.48 -4.17
C LEU A 150 -1.64 -16.86 -3.74
N VAL A 151 -1.54 -16.52 -2.46
CA VAL A 151 -0.28 -16.08 -1.86
C VAL A 151 0.55 -17.32 -1.54
N SER A 152 1.75 -17.45 -2.10
CA SER A 152 2.67 -18.55 -1.79
C SER A 152 3.46 -18.27 -0.52
N ASP A 153 4.01 -17.06 -0.41
CA ASP A 153 4.82 -16.57 0.71
C ASP A 153 4.59 -15.05 0.91
N ALA A 154 4.94 -14.54 2.10
CA ALA A 154 4.98 -13.11 2.38
C ALA A 154 5.99 -12.86 3.51
N ALA A 155 6.92 -11.95 3.28
CA ALA A 155 7.96 -11.62 4.26
C ALA A 155 8.22 -10.11 4.30
N VAL A 156 8.71 -9.63 5.43
CA VAL A 156 9.29 -8.29 5.58
C VAL A 156 10.79 -8.46 5.75
N THR A 157 11.55 -7.93 4.79
CA THR A 157 13.01 -7.99 4.81
C THR A 157 13.55 -6.59 5.09
N PRO A 158 14.24 -6.37 6.22
CA PRO A 158 14.91 -5.11 6.47
C PRO A 158 15.96 -4.84 5.38
N VAL A 159 15.82 -3.72 4.69
CA VAL A 159 16.83 -3.24 3.75
C VAL A 159 17.52 -2.05 4.39
N PHE A 160 18.81 -2.20 4.71
CA PHE A 160 19.63 -1.07 5.10
C PHE A 160 19.78 -0.16 3.88
N SER A 161 19.05 0.95 3.84
CA SER A 161 19.21 1.93 2.75
C SER A 161 20.61 2.52 2.83
N VAL A 162 21.45 2.19 1.84
CA VAL A 162 22.52 3.08 1.42
C VAL A 162 21.83 4.29 0.81
N THR A 163 21.98 5.46 1.42
CA THR A 163 21.46 6.72 0.87
C THR A 163 21.90 6.81 -0.60
N ILE A 164 20.94 6.80 -1.53
CA ILE A 164 21.21 7.13 -2.92
C ILE A 164 21.63 8.61 -2.92
N GLN A 165 22.94 8.86 -2.96
CA GLN A 165 23.47 10.19 -3.23
C GLN A 165 22.89 10.64 -4.56
N LYS A 166 22.27 11.82 -4.57
CA LYS A 166 21.80 12.49 -5.79
C LYS A 166 22.96 12.52 -6.79
N LEU A 167 22.87 11.72 -7.85
CA LEU A 167 23.64 11.97 -9.06
C LEU A 167 23.02 13.22 -9.70
N THR A 168 23.58 14.39 -9.39
CA THR A 168 23.43 15.56 -10.24
C THR A 168 24.18 15.29 -11.53
N ALA A 169 23.45 15.13 -12.63
CA ALA A 169 24.04 15.27 -13.96
C ALA A 169 24.49 16.73 -14.14
N GLN A 170 25.76 16.90 -14.53
CA GLN A 170 26.27 18.16 -15.12
C GLN A 170 25.87 18.24 -16.59
#